data_AF-A0A1N6KT28-F1
#
_entry.id   AF-A0A1N6KT28-F1
#
_cell.length_a   1.000
_cell.length_b   1.000
_cell.length_c   1.000
_cell.angle_alpha   90.00
_cell.angle_beta   90.00
_cell.angle_gamma   90.00
#
_symmetry.space_group_name_H-M   'P 1'
#
loop_
_entity.id
_entity.type
_entity.pdbx_description
1 polymer ?
#
loop_
_entity_poly.entity_id
_entity_poly.type
_entity_poly.pdbx_seq_one_letter_code
_entity_poly.pdbx_strand_id
1 'polypeptide(L)' 'MPKQPAIPGLRDAMKKKVTRRGQFLAEMDAVAPWDRVLALIAPHYPKAEPKGGSPPMPLETMLRVYFLQNWYALA' A
#
# COMPACT_ATOMS: atom_id res chain seq x y z
N MET A 1 17.61 -38.15 16.20
CA MET A 1 17.21 -36.79 15.80
C MET A 1 17.06 -36.77 14.29
N PRO A 2 15.87 -36.52 13.72
CA PRO A 2 15.73 -36.51 12.27
C PRO A 2 16.35 -35.21 11.73
N LYS A 3 17.40 -35.35 10.91
CA LYS A 3 17.99 -34.25 10.16
C LYS A 3 16.99 -33.87 9.05
N GLN A 4 16.30 -32.77 9.24
CA GLN A 4 15.29 -32.25 8.31
C GLN A 4 15.95 -31.98 6.94
N PRO A 5 15.48 -32.57 5.82
CA PRO A 5 16.04 -32.29 4.51
C PRO A 5 15.67 -30.85 4.11
N ALA A 6 16.68 -30.01 3.92
CA ALA A 6 16.49 -28.70 3.34
C ALA A 6 16.12 -28.88 1.86
N ILE A 7 14.82 -28.79 1.55
CA ILE A 7 14.30 -28.83 0.18
C ILE A 7 14.97 -27.68 -0.60
N PRO A 8 15.82 -27.96 -1.62
CA PRO A 8 16.38 -26.91 -2.46
C PRO A 8 15.25 -26.19 -3.20
N GLY A 9 15.19 -24.85 -3.09
CA GLY A 9 14.15 -24.02 -3.71
C GLY A 9 13.03 -23.54 -2.77
N LEU A 10 12.89 -24.10 -1.56
CA LEU A 10 11.91 -23.59 -0.58
C LEU A 10 12.27 -22.17 -0.10
N ARG A 11 13.57 -21.84 -0.08
CA ARG A 11 14.06 -20.49 0.27
C ARG A 11 13.58 -19.42 -0.73
N ASP A 12 13.52 -19.76 -2.01
CA ASP A 12 13.05 -18.84 -3.06
C ASP A 12 11.52 -18.76 -3.12
N ALA A 13 10.81 -19.85 -2.80
CA ALA A 13 9.36 -19.85 -2.63
C ALA A 13 8.90 -19.01 -1.41
N MET A 14 9.74 -18.89 -0.37
CA MET A 14 9.46 -18.04 0.80
C MET A 14 9.80 -16.55 0.57
N LYS A 15 10.52 -16.20 -0.51
CA LYS A 15 10.71 -14.79 -0.87
C LYS A 15 9.35 -14.26 -1.34
N LYS A 16 8.76 -13.34 -0.56
CA LYS A 16 7.56 -12.61 -0.98
C LYS A 16 7.82 -12.02 -2.36
N LYS A 17 7.16 -12.59 -3.37
CA LYS A 17 7.26 -12.12 -4.75
C LYS A 17 6.77 -10.67 -4.76
N VAL A 18 7.68 -9.72 -4.95
CA VAL A 18 7.32 -8.31 -5.06
C VAL A 18 6.41 -8.20 -6.28
N THR A 19 5.16 -7.84 -6.05
CA THR A 19 4.21 -7.62 -7.14
C THR A 19 4.58 -6.31 -7.84
N ARG A 20 4.31 -6.20 -9.15
CA ARG A 20 4.54 -4.95 -9.89
C ARG A 20 3.92 -3.74 -9.20
N ARG A 21 2.74 -3.93 -8.60
CA ARG A 21 2.02 -2.92 -7.80
C ARG A 21 2.78 -2.52 -6.54
N GLY A 22 3.40 -3.48 -5.84
CA GLY A 22 4.22 -3.20 -4.65
C GLY A 22 5.49 -2.44 -5.00
N GLN A 23 6.12 -2.75 -6.13
CA GLN A 23 7.29 -2.01 -6.62
C GLN A 23 6.90 -0.57 -7.01
N PHE A 24 5.79 -0.40 -7.73
CA PHE A 24 5.26 0.92 -8.07
C PHE A 24 4.97 1.77 -6.83
N LEU A 25 4.36 1.18 -5.79
CA LEU A 25 4.13 1.89 -4.53
C LEU A 25 5.43 2.35 -3.87
N ALA A 26 6.48 1.53 -3.90
CA ALA A 26 7.78 1.90 -3.34
C ALA A 26 8.48 3.02 -4.13
N GLU A 27 8.40 2.97 -5.47
CA GLU A 27 8.92 4.04 -6.33
C GLU A 27 8.14 5.35 -6.12
N MET A 28 6.82 5.26 -5.98
CA MET A 28 5.98 6.40 -5.69
C MET A 28 6.25 6.97 -4.29
N ASP A 29 6.56 6.12 -3.30
CA ASP A 29 6.96 6.55 -1.96
C ASP A 29 8.25 7.37 -1.98
N ALA A 30 9.20 6.99 -2.84
CA ALA A 30 10.47 7.69 -3.01
C ALA A 30 10.36 9.03 -3.78
N VAL A 31 9.40 9.15 -4.69
CA VAL A 31 9.30 10.30 -5.61
C VAL A 31 8.25 11.33 -5.16
N ALA A 32 7.17 10.90 -4.52
CA ALA A 32 6.06 11.79 -4.18
C ALA A 32 6.28 12.50 -2.83
N PRO A 33 6.08 13.82 -2.74
CA PRO A 33 6.15 14.56 -1.48
C PRO A 33 4.85 14.37 -0.67
N TRP A 34 4.69 13.19 -0.05
CA TRP A 34 3.45 12.78 0.63
C TRP A 34 2.98 13.78 1.69
N ASP A 35 3.86 14.25 2.57
CA ASP A 35 3.49 15.20 3.62
C ASP A 35 2.82 16.46 3.06
N ARG A 36 3.34 16.98 1.94
CA ARG A 36 2.79 18.18 1.30
C ARG A 36 1.43 17.90 0.67
N VAL A 37 1.31 16.76 -0.02
CA VAL A 37 0.07 16.36 -0.68
C VAL A 37 -1.02 16.08 0.36
N LEU A 38 -0.69 15.36 1.43
CA LEU A 38 -1.60 15.08 2.53
C LEU A 38 -2.02 16.36 3.24
N ALA A 39 -1.11 17.30 3.50
CA ALA A 39 -1.44 18.58 4.12
C ALA A 39 -2.43 19.42 3.28
N LEU A 40 -2.34 19.34 1.95
CA LEU A 40 -3.27 20.01 1.04
C LEU A 40 -4.65 19.33 1.01
N ILE A 41 -4.70 18.01 1.12
CA ILE A 41 -5.96 17.24 1.03
C ILE A 41 -6.65 17.13 2.39
N ALA A 42 -5.90 17.12 3.49
CA ALA A 42 -6.41 17.02 4.85
C ALA A 42 -7.57 17.98 5.19
N PRO A 43 -7.57 19.28 4.81
CA PRO A 43 -8.70 20.17 5.08
C PRO A 43 -9.98 19.83 4.30
N HIS A 44 -9.84 19.12 3.17
CA HIS A 44 -10.97 18.71 2.33
C HIS A 44 -11.46 17.29 2.63
N TYR A 45 -10.66 16.50 3.37
CA TYR A 45 -11.04 15.13 3.70
C TYR A 45 -11.98 15.12 4.91
N PRO A 46 -13.22 14.60 4.76
CA PRO A 46 -14.15 14.54 5.87
C PRO A 46 -13.56 13.67 6.97
N LYS A 47 -13.33 14.28 8.14
CA LYS A 47 -12.98 13.53 9.35
C LYS A 47 -14.18 12.68 9.73
N ALA A 48 -13.91 11.41 10.07
CA ALA A 48 -14.91 10.43 10.49
C ALA A 48 -16.02 11.07 11.31
N GLU A 49 -17.25 11.05 10.79
CA GLU A 49 -18.40 11.56 11.54
C GLU A 49 -18.63 10.68 12.79
N PRO A 50 -19.03 11.25 13.94
CA PRO A 50 -19.34 10.46 15.14
C PRO A 50 -20.56 9.54 14.97
N LYS A 51 -21.33 9.71 13.89
CA LYS A 51 -22.58 9.00 13.60
C LYS A 51 -22.31 7.68 12.87
N GLY A 52 -21.81 6.70 13.62
CA GLY A 52 -22.00 5.27 13.35
C GLY A 52 -21.82 4.81 11.90
N GLY A 53 -20.58 4.76 11.43
CA GLY A 53 -20.18 4.12 10.17
C GLY A 53 -18.79 3.51 10.30
N SER A 54 -18.42 2.63 9.35
CA SER A 54 -17.06 2.08 9.30
C SER A 54 -16.07 3.24 9.26
N PRO A 55 -15.02 3.26 10.10
CA PRO A 55 -14.08 4.37 10.13
C PRO A 55 -13.51 4.57 8.72
N PRO A 56 -13.54 5.80 8.16
CA PRO A 56 -12.95 6.07 6.87
C PRO A 56 -11.49 5.62 6.90
N MET A 57 -11.07 4.91 5.84
CA MET A 57 -9.68 4.48 5.71
C MET A 57 -8.76 5.70 5.88
N PRO A 58 -7.55 5.51 6.46
CA PRO A 58 -6.58 6.59 6.56
C PRO A 58 -6.39 7.27 5.21
N LEU A 59 -6.42 8.60 5.18
CA LEU A 59 -6.27 9.41 3.96
C LEU A 59 -5.05 8.98 3.14
N GLU A 60 -3.94 8.68 3.83
CA GLU A 60 -2.71 8.15 3.25
C GLU A 60 -2.92 6.86 2.45
N THR A 61 -3.63 5.90 3.04
CA THR A 61 -3.89 4.60 2.44
C THR A 61 -4.80 4.74 1.24
N MET A 62 -5.88 5.52 1.38
CA MET A 62 -6.81 5.81 0.28
C MET A 62 -6.09 6.46 -0.88
N LEU A 63 -5.27 7.49 -0.62
CA LEU A 63 -4.55 8.21 -1.65
C LEU A 63 -3.61 7.28 -2.42
N ARG A 64 -2.81 6.45 -1.72
CA ARG A 64 -1.93 5.46 -2.36
C ARG A 64 -2.69 4.44 -3.22
N VAL A 65 -3.88 4.03 -2.79
CA VAL A 65 -4.75 3.14 -3.56
C VAL A 65 -5.29 3.82 -4.82
N TYR A 66 -5.73 5.08 -4.74
CA TYR A 66 -6.19 5.84 -5.90
C TYR A 66 -5.09 6.06 -6.94
N PHE A 67 -3.87 6.40 -6.50
CA PHE A 67 -2.74 6.50 -7.43
C PHE A 67 -2.45 5.19 -8.13
N LEU A 68 -2.50 4.07 -7.41
CA LEU A 68 -2.32 2.74 -7.99
C LEU A 68 -3.43 2.41 -8.99
N GLN A 69 -4.70 2.72 -8.67
CA GLN A 69 -5.83 2.53 -9.58
C GLN A 69 -5.69 3.37 -10.84
N ASN A 70 -5.34 4.66 -10.70
CA ASN A 70 -5.14 5.57 -11.82
C ASN A 70 -3.99 5.14 -12.73
N TRP A 71 -2.87 4.70 -12.13
CA TRP A 71 -1.68 4.30 -12.89
C TRP A 71 -1.86 3.00 -13.68
N TYR A 72 -2.58 2.04 -13.11
CA TYR A 72 -2.87 0.77 -13.78
C TYR A 72 -4.18 0.80 -14.58
N ALA A 73 -4.82 1.96 -14.71
CA ALA A 73 -6.14 2.12 -15.33
C ALA A 73 -7.14 1.05 -14.85
N LEU A 74 -7.17 0.80 -13.54
CA LEU A 74 -8.04 -0.21 -12.91
C LEU A 74 -9.50 0.26 -12.78
N ALA A 75 -9.90 1.27 -13.57
CA ALA A 75 -11.23 1.87 -13.57
C ALA A 75 -12.20 1.10 -14.48
#